data_AF-W7T9L2-F1
#
_entry.id   AF-W7T9L2-F1
#
_cell.length_a   1.000
_cell.length_b   1.000
_cell.length_c   1.000
_cell.angle_alpha   90.00
_cell.angle_beta   90.00
_cell.angle_gamma   90.00
#
_symmetry.space_group_name_H-M   'P 1'
#
loop_
_entity.id
_entity.type
_entity.pdbx_description
1 polymer ?
#
loop_
_entity_poly.entity_id
_entity_poly.type
_entity_poly.pdbx_seq_one_letter_code
_entity_poly.pdbx_strand_id
1 'polypeptide(L)'
;MAGRLLVGAALAVVVAGCSGGPSAPPVASTTSTVDPVAVCVNQLVYWAKDILGNAKDTGLDYQEMGLDGDQYEALQALIDEARKHQSGGTVPPDWLQQQAKAACTTLAAKPKPTTSSRPGWP
;
A
#
# COMPACT_ATOMS: atom_id res chain seq x y z
N MET A 1 -47.46 -1.91 -22.42
CA MET A 1 -48.04 -2.52 -21.20
C MET A 1 -46.97 -2.40 -20.12
N ALA A 2 -46.95 -1.29 -19.38
CA ALA A 2 -47.59 -1.13 -18.07
C ALA A 2 -47.02 -2.08 -17.00
N GLY A 3 -46.36 -1.52 -15.98
CA GLY A 3 -45.98 -2.25 -14.78
C GLY A 3 -45.01 -1.48 -13.87
N ARG A 4 -45.50 -0.44 -13.19
CA ARG A 4 -44.84 0.17 -12.01
C ARG A 4 -44.92 -0.81 -10.83
N LEU A 5 -43.95 -0.80 -9.92
CA LEU A 5 -44.17 -0.92 -8.47
C LEU A 5 -42.93 -0.46 -7.68
N LEU A 6 -43.13 0.59 -6.87
CA LEU A 6 -42.23 1.08 -5.83
C LEU A 6 -42.51 0.31 -4.54
N VAL A 7 -41.49 -0.25 -3.90
CA VAL A 7 -41.44 -0.57 -2.45
C VAL A 7 -39.94 -0.56 -2.09
N GLY A 8 -39.37 0.30 -1.26
CA GLY A 8 -39.91 0.95 -0.07
C GLY A 8 -39.69 0.10 1.18
N ALA A 9 -38.45 -0.34 1.46
CA ALA A 9 -38.13 -1.08 2.68
C ALA A 9 -36.99 -0.36 3.45
N ALA A 10 -37.38 0.56 4.32
CA ALA A 10 -36.50 1.10 5.36
C ALA A 10 -36.23 0.00 6.39
N LEU A 11 -34.98 -0.47 6.46
CA LEU A 11 -34.54 -1.32 7.57
C LEU A 11 -34.21 -0.42 8.76
N ALA A 12 -35.07 -0.51 9.78
CA ALA A 12 -34.89 0.14 11.07
C ALA A 12 -33.64 -0.40 11.77
N VAL A 13 -32.69 0.49 12.06
CA VAL A 13 -31.54 0.20 12.92
C VAL A 13 -32.03 0.18 14.37
N VAL A 14 -32.11 -1.02 14.96
CA VAL A 14 -32.29 -1.19 16.40
C VAL A 14 -30.93 -1.05 17.08
N VAL A 15 -30.74 0.06 17.79
CA VAL A 15 -29.59 0.29 18.68
C VAL A 15 -29.85 -0.50 19.96
N ALA A 16 -29.33 -1.72 20.06
CA ALA A 16 -29.34 -2.49 21.29
C ALA A 16 -28.33 -1.89 22.29
N GLY A 17 -28.84 -1.54 23.46
CA GLY A 17 -28.14 -0.75 24.48
C GLY A 17 -26.96 -1.43 25.14
N CYS A 18 -26.08 -0.58 25.67
CA CYS A 18 -24.95 -0.90 26.52
C CYS A 18 -25.45 -1.50 27.85
N SER A 19 -25.21 -2.79 28.07
CA SER A 19 -25.30 -3.41 29.39
C SER A 19 -23.89 -3.52 29.98
N GLY A 20 -23.64 -2.72 31.03
CA GLY A 20 -22.42 -2.75 31.81
C GLY A 20 -22.29 -4.08 32.56
N GLY A 21 -21.38 -4.93 32.08
CA GLY A 21 -20.82 -6.05 32.83
C GLY A 21 -19.62 -5.64 33.68
N PRO A 22 -19.21 -6.44 34.67
CA PRO A 22 -18.11 -6.12 35.58
C PRO A 22 -16.81 -5.82 34.82
N SER A 23 -16.20 -4.67 35.13
CA SER A 23 -14.94 -4.22 34.52
C SER A 23 -13.83 -5.23 34.75
N ALA A 24 -13.54 -6.04 33.75
CA ALA A 24 -12.25 -6.70 33.63
C ALA A 24 -11.15 -5.62 33.57
N PRO A 25 -9.97 -5.83 34.18
CA PRO A 25 -8.86 -4.91 34.03
C PRO A 25 -8.53 -4.76 32.53
N PRO A 26 -8.25 -3.54 32.03
CA PRO A 26 -7.92 -3.35 30.63
C PRO A 26 -6.68 -4.19 30.31
N VAL A 27 -6.85 -5.21 29.48
CA VAL A 27 -5.73 -5.93 28.89
C VAL A 27 -5.00 -4.92 28.02
N ALA A 28 -3.76 -4.61 28.38
CA ALA A 28 -2.91 -3.72 27.59
C ALA A 28 -2.79 -4.30 26.18
N SER A 29 -3.53 -3.72 25.23
CA SER A 29 -3.44 -4.10 23.83
C SER A 29 -2.09 -3.60 23.32
N THR A 30 -1.15 -4.52 23.07
CA THR A 30 0.11 -4.18 22.40
C THR A 30 -0.22 -3.79 20.97
N THR A 31 -0.38 -2.48 20.73
CA THR A 31 -0.51 -1.96 19.37
C THR A 31 0.84 -2.15 18.68
N SER A 32 0.92 -3.11 17.77
CA SER A 32 2.10 -3.28 16.94
C SER A 32 2.19 -2.10 15.98
N THR A 33 3.20 -1.26 16.15
CA THR A 33 3.47 -0.18 15.20
C THR A 33 4.01 -0.78 13.92
N VAL A 34 3.27 -0.63 12.83
CA VAL A 34 3.75 -1.01 11.48
C VAL A 34 4.88 -0.07 11.09
N ASP A 35 6.05 -0.62 10.76
CA ASP A 35 7.16 0.16 10.21
C ASP A 35 6.89 0.49 8.73
N PRO A 36 6.64 1.78 8.38
CA PRO A 36 6.33 2.16 7.01
C PRO A 36 7.50 1.92 6.04
N VAL A 37 8.75 1.97 6.51
CA VAL A 37 9.91 1.66 5.65
C VAL A 37 9.91 0.18 5.31
N ALA A 38 9.68 -0.69 6.30
CA ALA A 38 9.59 -2.13 6.06
C ALA A 38 8.46 -2.50 5.09
N VAL A 39 7.30 -1.84 5.20
CA VAL A 39 6.18 -2.05 4.24
C VAL A 39 6.59 -1.63 2.83
N CYS A 40 7.16 -0.44 2.66
CA CYS A 40 7.66 0.02 1.36
C CYS A 40 8.68 -0.97 0.77
N VAL A 41 9.66 -1.41 1.57
CA VAL A 41 10.69 -2.34 1.10
C VAL A 41 10.08 -3.65 0.63
N ASN A 42 9.14 -4.22 1.39
CA ASN A 42 8.48 -5.46 1.03
C ASN A 42 7.71 -5.32 -0.29
N GLN A 43 7.01 -4.20 -0.50
CA GLN A 43 6.29 -3.93 -1.75
C GLN A 43 7.25 -3.81 -2.95
N LEU A 44 8.31 -3.01 -2.84
CA LEU A 44 9.26 -2.83 -3.95
C LEU A 44 9.97 -4.14 -4.30
N VAL A 45 10.40 -4.91 -3.29
CA VAL A 45 11.08 -6.19 -3.52
C VAL A 45 10.15 -7.23 -4.12
N TYR A 46 8.89 -7.30 -3.67
CA TYR A 46 7.89 -8.21 -4.23
C TYR A 46 7.67 -7.93 -5.72
N TRP A 47 7.33 -6.68 -6.07
CA TRP A 47 7.04 -6.32 -7.45
C TRP A 47 8.27 -6.41 -8.36
N ALA A 48 9.45 -6.02 -7.88
CA ALA A 48 10.66 -6.16 -8.66
C ALA A 48 10.97 -7.64 -8.96
N LYS A 49 10.81 -8.54 -7.99
CA LYS A 49 10.99 -9.98 -8.22
C LYS A 49 9.95 -10.53 -9.20
N ASP A 50 8.69 -10.11 -9.05
CA ASP A 50 7.62 -10.54 -9.94
C ASP A 50 7.89 -10.10 -11.39
N ILE A 51 8.20 -8.82 -11.61
CA ILE A 51 8.45 -8.26 -12.94
C ILE A 51 9.75 -8.79 -13.58
N LEU A 52 10.80 -9.02 -12.78
CA LEU A 52 12.05 -9.59 -13.29
C LEU A 52 11.93 -11.10 -13.56
N GLY A 53 11.05 -11.81 -12.85
CA GLY A 53 10.80 -13.24 -13.02
C GLY A 53 9.76 -13.56 -14.09
N ASN A 54 8.78 -12.68 -14.29
CA ASN A 54 7.69 -12.85 -15.24
C ASN A 54 7.95 -12.02 -16.51
N ALA A 55 8.20 -12.68 -17.64
CA ALA A 55 8.43 -11.99 -18.91
C ALA A 55 7.18 -11.29 -19.49
N LYS A 56 6.00 -11.49 -18.89
CA LYS A 56 4.75 -10.87 -19.30
C LYS A 56 4.36 -9.77 -18.32
N ASP A 57 4.19 -8.57 -18.86
CA ASP A 57 3.57 -7.46 -18.15
C ASP A 57 2.13 -7.87 -17.74
N THR A 58 1.82 -7.72 -16.45
CA THR A 58 0.50 -8.01 -15.90
C THR A 58 -0.52 -6.92 -16.22
N GLY A 59 -0.08 -5.79 -16.77
CA GLY A 59 -0.93 -4.65 -17.12
C GLY A 59 -1.47 -3.90 -15.90
N LEU A 60 -0.91 -4.16 -14.71
CA LEU A 60 -1.32 -3.51 -13.48
C LEU A 60 -0.77 -2.09 -13.41
N ASP A 61 -1.63 -1.14 -13.08
CA ASP A 61 -1.17 0.21 -12.77
C ASP A 61 -0.60 0.31 -11.34
N TYR A 62 0.07 1.42 -11.03
CA TYR A 62 0.73 1.60 -9.73
C TYR A 62 -0.25 1.57 -8.54
N GLN A 63 -1.51 1.94 -8.74
CA GLN A 63 -2.52 1.90 -7.67
C GLN A 63 -3.00 0.48 -7.42
N GLU A 64 -3.19 -0.31 -8.48
CA GLU A 64 -3.50 -1.73 -8.39
C GLU A 64 -2.36 -2.53 -7.74
N MET A 65 -1.11 -2.06 -7.92
CA MET A 65 0.06 -2.58 -7.22
C MET A 65 0.13 -2.17 -5.74
N GLY A 66 -0.74 -1.26 -5.30
CA GLY A 66 -0.73 -0.69 -3.95
C GLY A 66 0.46 0.24 -3.69
N LEU A 67 0.98 0.88 -4.74
CA LEU A 67 2.07 1.84 -4.68
C LEU A 67 1.54 3.27 -4.81
N ASP A 68 2.25 4.22 -4.23
CA ASP A 68 2.12 5.62 -4.63
C ASP A 68 3.07 5.92 -5.82
N GLY A 69 2.96 7.13 -6.39
CA GLY A 69 3.77 7.52 -7.55
C GLY A 69 5.28 7.49 -7.27
N ASP A 70 5.70 7.99 -6.11
CA ASP A 70 7.10 8.02 -5.70
C ASP A 70 7.67 6.60 -5.52
N GLN A 71 6.89 5.69 -4.94
CA GLN A 71 7.25 4.29 -4.79
C GLN A 71 7.33 3.59 -6.15
N TYR A 72 6.43 3.91 -7.08
CA TYR A 72 6.45 3.34 -8.42
C TYR A 72 7.67 3.82 -9.23
N GLU A 73 8.03 5.09 -9.15
CA GLU A 73 9.27 5.61 -9.75
C GLU A 73 10.50 4.89 -9.18
N ALA A 74 10.53 4.68 -7.86
CA ALA A 74 11.60 3.91 -7.21
C ALA A 74 11.64 2.45 -7.69
N LEU A 75 10.48 1.82 -7.88
CA LEU A 75 10.38 0.46 -8.43
C LEU A 75 10.93 0.38 -9.85
N GLN A 76 10.56 1.32 -10.72
CA GLN A 76 11.06 1.35 -12.10
C GLN A 76 12.58 1.49 -12.15
N ALA A 77 13.15 2.39 -11.35
CA ALA A 77 14.60 2.55 -11.26
C ALA A 77 15.31 1.28 -10.75
N LEU A 78 14.73 0.58 -9.78
CA LEU A 78 15.24 -0.71 -9.28
C LEU A 78 15.28 -1.77 -10.38
N ILE A 79 14.20 -1.88 -11.15
CA ILE A 79 14.07 -2.87 -12.23
C ILE A 79 15.08 -2.57 -13.35
N ASP A 80 15.22 -1.31 -13.74
CA ASP A 80 16.16 -0.89 -14.78
C ASP A 80 17.60 -1.24 -14.40
N GLU A 81 18.00 -0.96 -13.16
CA GLU A 81 19.35 -1.27 -12.69
C GLU A 81 19.56 -2.79 -12.54
N ALA A 82 18.55 -3.52 -12.04
CA ALA A 82 18.61 -4.98 -11.96
C ALA A 82 18.81 -5.62 -13.35
N ARG A 83 18.14 -5.13 -14.39
CA ARG A 83 18.30 -5.61 -15.78
C ARG A 83 19.71 -5.35 -16.32
N LYS A 84 20.32 -4.21 -15.97
CA LYS A 84 21.74 -3.95 -16.30
C LYS A 84 22.67 -4.95 -15.62
N HIS A 85 22.44 -5.23 -14.35
CA HIS A 85 23.22 -6.23 -13.61
C HIS A 85 23.08 -7.63 -14.22
N GLN A 86 21.86 -8.06 -14.58
CA GLN A 86 21.62 -9.35 -15.25
C GLN A 86 22.35 -9.46 -16.60
N SER A 87 22.46 -8.35 -17.34
CA SER A 87 23.19 -8.31 -18.61
C SER A 87 24.72 -8.34 -18.41
N GLY A 88 25.20 -7.88 -17.25
CA GLY A 88 26.64 -7.77 -16.92
C GLY A 88 27.19 -8.90 -16.05
N GLY A 89 26.36 -9.81 -15.53
CA GLY A 89 26.79 -10.95 -14.71
C GLY A 89 25.87 -11.22 -13.52
N THR A 90 26.45 -11.72 -12.42
CA THR A 90 25.69 -12.14 -11.23
C THR A 90 25.31 -10.94 -10.36
N VAL A 91 24.02 -10.77 -10.10
CA VAL A 91 23.50 -9.81 -9.10
C VAL A 91 23.71 -10.43 -7.70
N PRO A 92 24.29 -9.71 -6.72
CA PRO A 92 24.36 -10.20 -5.35
C PRO A 92 22.96 -10.53 -4.81
N PRO A 93 22.78 -11.64 -4.07
CA PRO A 93 21.45 -12.11 -3.66
C PRO A 93 20.66 -11.08 -2.83
N ASP A 94 21.34 -10.23 -2.07
CA ASP A 94 20.72 -9.21 -1.21
C ASP A 94 20.65 -7.82 -1.86
N TRP A 95 21.16 -7.64 -3.08
CA TRP A 95 21.26 -6.33 -3.72
C TRP A 95 19.90 -5.63 -3.81
N LEU A 96 18.87 -6.37 -4.24
CA LEU A 96 17.52 -5.82 -4.40
C LEU A 96 16.93 -5.34 -3.07
N GLN A 97 17.15 -6.11 -1.99
CA GLN A 97 16.70 -5.76 -0.65
C GLN A 97 17.40 -4.49 -0.13
N GLN A 98 18.72 -4.39 -0.35
CA GLN A 98 19.51 -3.24 0.09
C GLN A 98 19.13 -1.97 -0.67
N GLN A 99 18.96 -2.07 -1.98
CA GLN A 99 18.62 -0.93 -2.81
C GLN A 99 17.19 -0.44 -2.54
N ALA A 100 16.23 -1.35 -2.37
CA ALA A 100 14.87 -1.01 -1.95
C ALA A 100 14.86 -0.33 -0.57
N LYS A 101 15.66 -0.82 0.40
CA LYS A 101 15.77 -0.20 1.72
C LYS A 101 16.32 1.22 1.65
N ALA A 102 17.35 1.45 0.85
CA ALA A 102 17.90 2.78 0.64
C ALA A 102 16.83 3.73 0.06
N ALA A 103 16.17 3.32 -1.03
CA ALA A 103 15.11 4.11 -1.67
C ALA A 103 13.96 4.43 -0.71
N CYS A 104 13.41 3.42 -0.01
CA CYS A 104 12.31 3.60 0.93
C CYS A 104 12.69 4.47 2.13
N THR A 105 13.95 4.43 2.58
CA THR A 105 14.43 5.34 3.64
C THR A 105 14.43 6.78 3.15
N THR A 106 14.87 7.03 1.92
CA THR A 106 14.81 8.35 1.29
C THR A 106 13.36 8.83 1.12
N LEU A 107 12.45 7.97 0.65
CA LEU A 107 11.04 8.30 0.52
C LEU A 107 10.40 8.67 1.86
N ALA A 108 10.69 7.90 2.91
CA ALA A 108 10.17 8.16 4.26
C ALA A 108 10.68 9.48 4.86
N ALA A 109 11.88 9.93 4.46
CA ALA A 109 12.45 11.20 4.90
C ALA A 109 11.89 12.43 4.16
N LYS A 110 11.17 12.24 3.04
CA LYS A 110 10.59 13.36 2.30
C LYS A 110 9.50 14.05 3.14
N PRO A 111 9.51 15.39 3.25
CA PRO A 111 8.41 16.12 3.88
C PRO A 111 7.11 15.84 3.14
N LYS A 112 6.07 15.40 3.86
CA LYS A 112 4.74 15.27 3.25
C LYS A 112 4.20 16.68 2.96
N PRO A 113 3.64 16.93 1.77
CA PRO A 113 2.96 18.19 1.52
C PRO A 113 1.83 18.32 2.54
N THR A 114 1.90 19.35 3.38
CA THR A 114 0.80 19.68 4.27
C THR A 114 -0.35 20.15 3.41
N THR A 115 -1.46 19.41 3.43
CA THR A 115 -2.68 19.78 2.72
C THR A 115 -3.14 21.14 3.24
N SER A 116 -2.81 22.20 2.51
CA SER A 116 -3.42 23.50 2.74
C SER A 116 -4.88 23.37 2.35
N SER A 117 -5.79 23.59 3.29
CA SER A 117 -7.24 23.52 3.08
C SER A 117 -7.64 24.41 1.90
N ARG A 118 -7.78 23.82 0.72
CA ARG A 118 -8.38 24.51 -0.41
C ARG A 118 -9.90 24.55 -0.18
N PRO A 119 -10.56 25.71 -0.38
CA PRO A 119 -12.01 25.75 -0.35
C PRO A 119 -12.55 24.74 -1.37
N GLY A 120 -13.50 23.91 -0.92
CA GLY A 120 -14.10 22.86 -1.75
C GLY A 120 -14.69 23.41 -3.04
N TRP A 121 -14.73 22.56 -4.07
CA TRP A 121 -15.44 22.85 -5.32
C TRP A 121 -16.90 23.26 -5.04
N PRO A 122 -17.44 24.25 -5.76
CA PRO A 122 -18.79 24.79 -5.53
C PRO A 122 -19.90 23.75 -5.73
#